data_AF-A0A0Q8JAA0-F1
#
_entry.id   AF-A0A0Q8JAA0-F1
#
_cell.length_a   1.000
_cell.length_b   1.000
_cell.length_c   1.000
_cell.angle_alpha   90.00
_cell.angle_beta   90.00
_cell.angle_gamma   90.00
#
_symmetry.space_group_name_H-M   'P 1'
#
loop_
_entity.id
_entity.type
_entity.pdbx_description
1 polymer ?
#
loop_
_entity_poly.entity_id
_entity_poly.type
_entity_poly.pdbx_seq_one_letter_code
_entity_poly.pdbx_strand_id
1 'polypeptide(L)'
;MNDLNEQASGSSEDRTLAMITHLSAIVFGFIVPLIIWLINKDKPEKEFLTDQSKEALNFTISLFIVYIVLMVLSFVTFGLAGLLSPVIWIVSVVFFIIAGLKAKDGVRYRYPLTLRLIA
;
A
#
# COMPACT_ATOMS: atom_id res chain seq x y z
N MET A 1 -31.10 -21.21 1.37
CA MET A 1 -29.96 -20.79 2.19
C MET A 1 -29.82 -19.30 2.01
N ASN A 2 -29.87 -18.51 3.09
CA ASN A 2 -29.50 -17.09 3.02
C ASN A 2 -27.98 -17.04 2.88
N ASP A 3 -27.51 -16.85 1.65
CA ASP A 3 -26.12 -16.54 1.40
C ASP A 3 -25.87 -15.18 2.06
N LEU A 4 -25.24 -15.26 3.23
CA LEU A 4 -24.90 -14.14 4.08
C LEU A 4 -24.19 -13.10 3.21
N ASN A 5 -24.83 -11.96 3.01
CA ASN A 5 -24.26 -10.74 2.49
C ASN A 5 -22.89 -10.52 3.15
N GLU A 6 -21.81 -10.95 2.49
CA GLU A 6 -20.50 -10.40 2.77
C GLU A 6 -20.55 -8.98 2.21
N GLN A 7 -21.09 -8.05 3.01
CA GLN A 7 -21.19 -6.65 2.65
C GLN A 7 -19.76 -6.15 2.45
N ALA A 8 -19.32 -6.12 1.19
CA ALA A 8 -18.05 -5.57 0.81
C ALA A 8 -17.86 -4.20 1.47
N SER A 9 -16.71 -3.98 2.10
CA SER A 9 -16.53 -2.80 2.95
C SER A 9 -16.32 -1.52 2.14
N GLY A 10 -16.83 -0.40 2.67
CA GLY A 10 -16.79 0.91 1.99
C GLY A 10 -17.77 1.05 0.82
N SER A 11 -18.02 2.31 0.44
CA SER A 11 -18.80 2.63 -0.76
C SER A 11 -18.04 2.28 -2.05
N SER A 12 -18.73 2.20 -3.19
CA SER A 12 -18.09 1.97 -4.50
C SER A 12 -17.01 3.02 -4.83
N GLU A 13 -17.27 4.28 -4.45
CA GLU A 13 -16.32 5.37 -4.59
C GLU A 13 -15.08 5.17 -3.70
N ASP A 14 -15.27 4.76 -2.45
CA ASP A 14 -14.16 4.49 -1.53
C ASP A 14 -13.29 3.33 -2.00
N ARG A 15 -13.91 2.28 -2.55
CA ARG A 15 -13.20 1.14 -3.14
C ARG A 15 -12.39 1.54 -4.35
N THR A 16 -12.96 2.38 -5.22
CA THR A 16 -12.26 2.91 -6.39
C THR A 16 -11.08 3.78 -5.98
N LEU A 17 -11.27 4.68 -5.01
CA LEU A 17 -10.20 5.53 -4.49
C LEU A 17 -9.13 4.72 -3.76
N ALA A 18 -9.49 3.69 -3.00
CA ALA A 18 -8.54 2.80 -2.34
C ALA A 18 -7.72 1.99 -3.35
N MET A 19 -8.35 1.48 -4.42
CA MET A 19 -7.65 0.83 -5.53
C MET A 19 -6.65 1.79 -6.19
N ILE A 20 -7.08 3.01 -6.52
CA ILE A 20 -6.20 4.04 -7.11
C ILE A 20 -5.05 4.36 -6.16
N THR A 21 -5.30 4.41 -4.85
CA THR A 21 -4.28 4.68 -3.84
C THR A 21 -3.16 3.64 -3.87
N HIS A 22 -3.50 2.35 -3.95
CA HIS A 22 -2.49 1.28 -4.09
C HIS A 22 -1.76 1.31 -5.43
N LEU A 23 -2.49 1.47 -6.55
CA LEU A 23 -1.88 1.42 -7.89
C LEU A 23 -1.00 2.65 -8.18
N SER A 24 -1.42 3.83 -7.76
CA SER A 24 -0.66 5.07 -7.93
C SER A 24 0.66 5.06 -7.14
N ALA A 25 0.74 4.29 -6.05
CA ALA A 25 1.97 4.14 -5.27
C ALA A 25 3.13 3.48 -6.05
N ILE A 26 2.82 2.77 -7.15
CA ILE A 26 3.84 2.21 -8.05
C ILE A 26 4.68 3.32 -8.70
N VAL A 27 4.05 4.44 -9.07
CA VAL A 27 4.69 5.55 -9.80
C VAL A 27 5.04 6.69 -8.85
N PHE A 28 4.15 7.01 -7.92
CA PHE A 28 4.24 8.19 -7.06
C PHE A 28 4.71 7.88 -5.63
N GLY A 29 5.01 6.61 -5.32
CA GLY A 29 5.46 6.18 -4.00
C GLY A 29 4.45 6.54 -2.90
N PHE A 30 4.95 7.06 -1.78
CA PHE A 30 4.12 7.38 -0.62
C PHE A 30 3.26 8.65 -0.79
N ILE A 31 3.47 9.46 -1.84
CA ILE A 31 2.83 10.78 -1.97
C ILE A 31 1.31 10.66 -2.09
N VAL A 32 0.81 9.81 -3.01
CA VAL A 32 -0.63 9.66 -3.22
C VAL A 32 -1.33 9.02 -2.00
N PRO A 33 -0.82 7.91 -1.42
CA PRO A 33 -1.35 7.38 -0.15
C PRO A 33 -1.39 8.41 0.98
N LEU A 34 -0.36 9.24 1.11
CA LEU A 34 -0.30 10.30 2.12
C LEU A 34 -1.40 11.34 1.90
N ILE A 35 -1.56 11.84 0.67
CA ILE A 35 -2.58 12.83 0.34
C ILE A 35 -3.99 12.27 0.58
N ILE A 36 -4.28 11.07 0.09
CA ILE A 36 -5.60 10.46 0.24
C ILE A 36 -5.92 10.20 1.71
N TRP A 37 -4.96 9.72 2.50
CA TRP A 37 -5.13 9.57 3.93
C TRP A 37 -5.39 10.93 4.61
N LEU A 38 -4.57 11.95 4.37
CA LEU A 38 -4.70 13.26 5.01
C LEU A 38 -6.04 13.96 4.70
N ILE A 39 -6.58 13.82 3.48
CA ILE A 39 -7.85 14.44 3.08
C ILE A 39 -9.06 13.76 3.75
N ASN A 40 -8.94 12.48 4.10
CA ASN A 40 -10.08 11.67 4.54
C ASN A 40 -9.99 11.18 5.98
N LYS A 41 -8.85 11.32 6.66
CA LYS A 41 -8.60 10.74 8.00
C LYS A 41 -9.59 11.14 9.09
N ASP A 42 -10.23 12.30 8.97
CA ASP A 42 -11.14 12.85 9.98
C ASP A 42 -12.62 12.60 9.62
N LYS A 43 -12.90 11.78 8.59
CA LYS A 43 -14.24 11.46 8.09
C LYS A 43 -14.63 10.02 8.48
N PRO A 44 -15.51 9.81 9.50
CA PRO A 44 -15.87 8.47 9.96
C PRO A 44 -16.47 7.58 8.88
N GLU A 45 -17.22 8.15 7.94
CA GLU A 45 -17.82 7.45 6.82
C GLU A 45 -16.79 6.95 5.79
N LYS A 46 -15.53 7.40 5.85
CA LYS A 46 -14.42 7.01 4.97
C LYS A 46 -13.50 5.96 5.60
N GLU A 47 -14.00 5.18 6.57
CA GLU A 47 -13.21 4.20 7.33
C GLU A 47 -12.46 3.19 6.44
N PHE A 48 -13.10 2.66 5.39
CA PHE A 48 -12.45 1.73 4.46
C PHE A 48 -11.32 2.40 3.67
N LEU A 49 -11.60 3.57 3.08
CA LEU A 49 -10.63 4.31 2.29
C LEU A 49 -9.43 4.71 3.14
N THR A 50 -9.67 5.23 4.33
CA THR A 50 -8.61 5.68 5.25
C THR A 50 -7.75 4.51 5.72
N ASP A 51 -8.33 3.37 6.04
CA ASP A 51 -7.61 2.14 6.38
C ASP A 51 -6.68 1.67 5.25
N GLN A 52 -7.20 1.58 4.03
CA GLN A 52 -6.42 1.14 2.88
C GLN A 52 -5.36 2.16 2.46
N SER A 53 -5.63 3.46 2.64
CA SER A 53 -4.65 4.53 2.41
C SER A 53 -3.52 4.49 3.42
N LYS A 54 -3.82 4.26 4.72
CA LYS A 54 -2.79 4.05 5.75
C LYS A 54 -1.94 2.82 5.45
N GLU A 55 -2.55 1.72 5.03
CA GLU A 55 -1.83 0.49 4.72
C GLU A 55 -0.88 0.67 3.51
N ALA A 56 -1.34 1.34 2.44
CA ALA A 56 -0.49 1.70 1.29
C ALA A 56 0.66 2.65 1.69
N LEU A 57 0.37 3.63 2.53
CA LEU A 57 1.35 4.58 3.06
C LEU A 57 2.41 3.89 3.92
N ASN A 58 1.99 3.02 4.84
CA ASN A 58 2.88 2.24 5.68
C ASN A 58 3.77 1.31 4.84
N PHE A 59 3.23 0.65 3.82
CA PHE A 59 4.02 -0.22 2.94
C PHE A 59 5.04 0.56 2.10
N THR A 60 4.64 1.69 1.52
CA THR A 60 5.58 2.54 0.76
C THR A 60 6.69 3.12 1.64
N ILE A 61 6.39 3.51 2.88
CA ILE A 61 7.42 3.92 3.85
C ILE A 61 8.33 2.73 4.21
N SER A 62 7.76 1.53 4.40
CA SER A 62 8.55 0.31 4.66
C SER A 62 9.50 0.00 3.51
N LEU A 63 9.04 0.09 2.26
CA LEU A 63 9.88 -0.06 1.08
C LEU A 63 10.96 1.01 1.00
N PHE A 64 10.63 2.27 1.31
CA PHE A 64 11.61 3.34 1.33
C PHE A 64 12.75 3.04 2.32
N ILE A 65 12.43 2.57 3.52
CA ILE A 65 13.42 2.13 4.52
C ILE A 65 14.28 0.99 3.97
N VAL A 66 13.67 -0.03 3.34
CA VAL A 66 14.40 -1.14 2.69
C VAL A 66 15.37 -0.63 1.64
N TYR A 67 14.97 0.33 0.79
CA TYR A 67 15.86 0.90 -0.22
C TYR A 67 17.00 1.73 0.37
N ILE A 68 16.78 2.46 1.47
CA ILE A 68 17.86 3.15 2.19
C ILE A 68 18.86 2.15 2.77
N VAL A 69 18.39 1.05 3.36
CA VAL A 69 19.26 -0.03 3.87
C VAL A 69 20.05 -0.66 2.72
N LEU A 70 19.40 -1.01 1.61
CA LEU A 70 20.07 -1.56 0.43
C LEU A 70 21.10 -0.60 -0.16
N MET A 71 20.81 0.71 -0.17
CA MET A 71 21.76 1.73 -0.61
C MET A 71 23.03 1.71 0.26
N VAL A 72 22.89 1.70 1.58
CA VAL A 72 24.05 1.63 2.51
C VAL A 72 24.82 0.31 2.34
N LEU A 73 24.12 -0.83 2.26
CA LEU A 73 24.76 -2.13 2.03
C LEU A 73 25.46 -2.19 0.67
N SER A 74 24.93 -1.54 -0.35
CA SER A 74 25.55 -1.45 -1.67
C SER A 74 26.92 -0.78 -1.60
N PHE A 75 27.08 0.28 -0.81
CA PHE A 75 28.40 0.90 -0.59
C PHE A 75 29.38 -0.06 0.09
N VAL A 76 28.93 -0.80 1.10
CA VAL A 76 29.79 -1.76 1.85
C VAL A 76 30.19 -2.96 0.98
N THR A 77 29.30 -3.39 0.08
CA THR A 77 29.46 -4.58 -0.76
C THR A 77 29.92 -4.28 -2.18
N PHE A 78 30.41 -3.06 -2.44
CA PHE A 78 30.85 -2.60 -3.76
C PHE A 78 29.81 -2.81 -4.88
N GLY A 79 28.53 -2.57 -4.59
CA GLY A 79 27.44 -2.65 -5.55
C GLY A 79 26.65 -3.95 -5.54
N LEU A 80 27.17 -5.02 -4.92
CA LEU A 80 26.56 -6.36 -5.00
C LEU A 80 25.15 -6.40 -4.38
N ALA A 81 24.96 -5.79 -3.21
CA ALA A 81 23.63 -5.72 -2.58
C ALA A 81 22.61 -4.92 -3.40
N GLY A 82 23.07 -3.98 -4.23
CA GLY A 82 22.22 -3.19 -5.12
C GLY A 82 21.46 -4.03 -6.16
N LEU A 83 21.97 -5.21 -6.50
CA LEU A 83 21.33 -6.15 -7.44
C LEU A 83 19.99 -6.70 -6.92
N LEU A 84 19.72 -6.60 -5.61
CA LEU A 84 18.44 -7.00 -5.02
C LEU A 84 17.33 -5.97 -5.29
N SER A 85 17.67 -4.71 -5.55
CA SER A 85 16.71 -3.62 -5.78
C SER A 85 15.65 -3.93 -6.85
N PRO A 86 15.98 -4.39 -8.08
CA PRO A 86 14.97 -4.73 -9.08
C PRO A 86 14.05 -5.88 -8.65
N VAL A 87 14.56 -6.86 -7.88
CA VAL A 87 13.74 -7.96 -7.37
C VAL A 87 12.71 -7.44 -6.36
N ILE A 88 13.15 -6.58 -5.42
CA ILE A 88 12.24 -5.94 -4.45
C ILE A 88 11.20 -5.07 -5.16
N TRP A 89 11.59 -4.36 -6.22
CA TRP A 89 10.67 -3.54 -7.02
C TRP A 89 9.60 -4.38 -7.72
N ILE A 90 9.97 -5.51 -8.34
CA ILE A 90 8.99 -6.41 -8.97
C ILE A 90 8.02 -6.97 -7.92
N VAL A 91 8.54 -7.43 -6.77
CA VAL A 91 7.71 -7.97 -5.69
C VAL A 91 6.76 -6.90 -5.14
N SER A 92 7.21 -5.66 -4.97
CA SER A 92 6.33 -4.57 -4.51
C SER A 92 5.24 -4.25 -5.52
N VAL A 93 5.54 -4.21 -6.83
CA VAL A 93 4.54 -4.02 -7.89
C VAL A 93 3.45 -5.10 -7.84
N VAL A 94 3.83 -6.37 -7.68
CA VAL A 94 2.87 -7.47 -7.53
C VAL A 94 1.96 -7.23 -6.33
N PHE A 95 2.52 -6.83 -5.18
CA PHE A 95 1.70 -6.54 -4.01
C PHE A 95 0.78 -5.34 -4.19
N PHE A 96 1.22 -4.25 -4.83
CA PHE A 96 0.36 -3.10 -5.13
C PHE A 96 -0.83 -3.49 -6.01
N ILE A 97 -0.61 -4.35 -7.03
CA ILE A 97 -1.67 -4.84 -7.90
C ILE A 97 -2.66 -5.69 -7.10
N ILE A 98 -2.19 -6.65 -6.29
CA ILE A 98 -3.06 -7.49 -5.46
C ILE A 98 -3.87 -6.63 -4.49
N ALA A 99 -3.24 -5.67 -3.82
CA ALA A 99 -3.90 -4.77 -2.89
C ALA A 99 -4.96 -3.92 -3.59
N GLY A 100 -4.66 -3.41 -4.79
CA GLY A 100 -5.61 -2.66 -5.60
C GLY A 100 -6.84 -3.49 -6.00
N LEU A 101 -6.62 -4.73 -6.46
CA LEU A 101 -7.71 -5.65 -6.81
C LEU A 101 -8.57 -6.01 -5.59
N LYS A 102 -7.94 -6.34 -4.44
CA LYS A 102 -8.67 -6.60 -3.20
C LYS A 102 -9.45 -5.37 -2.72
N ALA A 103 -8.87 -4.18 -2.84
CA ALA A 103 -9.52 -2.94 -2.46
C ALA A 103 -10.76 -2.65 -3.30
N LYS A 104 -10.69 -2.92 -4.62
CA LYS A 104 -11.85 -2.85 -5.53
C LYS A 104 -12.99 -3.76 -5.06
N ASP A 105 -12.68 -4.97 -4.60
CA ASP A 105 -13.65 -5.94 -4.09
C ASP A 105 -14.13 -5.61 -2.66
N GLY A 106 -13.66 -4.52 -2.06
CA GLY A 106 -14.01 -4.11 -0.70
C GLY A 106 -13.37 -4.99 0.37
N VAL A 107 -12.28 -5.68 0.05
CA VAL A 107 -11.49 -6.50 0.96
C VAL A 107 -10.32 -5.69 1.51
N ARG A 108 -10.19 -5.64 2.84
CA ARG A 108 -9.08 -4.96 3.51
C ARG A 108 -7.80 -5.77 3.32
N TYR A 109 -6.98 -5.38 2.35
CA TYR A 109 -5.68 -6.00 2.15
C TYR A 109 -4.69 -5.55 3.22
N ARG A 110 -3.76 -6.42 3.58
CA ARG A 110 -2.63 -6.14 4.46
C ARG A 110 -1.36 -6.62 3.78
N TYR A 111 -0.41 -5.73 3.60
CA TYR A 111 0.86 -6.08 2.98
C TYR A 111 1.68 -6.96 3.94
N PRO A 112 2.31 -8.03 3.44
CA PRO A 112 3.29 -8.76 4.23
C PRO A 112 4.50 -7.86 4.51
N LEU A 113 5.17 -8.08 5.65
CA LEU A 113 6.41 -7.37 6.03
C LEU A 113 6.29 -5.83 6.06
N THR A 114 5.11 -5.31 6.35
CA THR A 114 4.86 -3.87 6.46
C THR A 114 4.97 -3.38 7.90
N LEU A 115 5.71 -2.30 8.09
CA LEU A 115 5.77 -1.54 9.34
C LEU A 115 4.55 -0.61 9.42
N ARG A 116 3.63 -0.88 10.35
CA ARG A 116 2.43 -0.07 10.57
C ARG A 116 2.74 1.09 11.49
N LEU A 117 3.37 2.12 10.92
CA LEU A 117 3.83 3.31 11.65
C LEU A 117 2.66 4.27 11.97
N ILE A 118 1.68 4.33 11.06
CA ILE A 118 0.47 5.11 11.22
C ILE A 118 -0.66 4.16 11.62
N ALA A 119 -1.14 4.28 12.86
CA ALA A 119 -2.26 3.53 13.43
C ALA A 119 -3.60 4.26 13.22
#